data_AF-A0A813JAR8-F1
#
_entry.id   AF-A0A813JAR8-F1
#
_cell.length_a   1.000
_cell.length_b   1.000
_cell.length_c   1.000
_cell.angle_alpha   90.00
_cell.angle_beta   90.00
_cell.angle_gamma   90.00
#
_symmetry.space_group_name_H-M   'P 1'
#
loop_
_entity.id
_entity.type
_entity.pdbx_description
1 polymer ?
#
loop_
_entity_poly.entity_id
_entity_poly.type
_entity_poly.pdbx_seq_one_letter_code
_entity_poly.pdbx_strand_id
1 'polypeptide(L)'
;MASEGHKDHGLAWPGMTRSASQPMSQRHENRLRIQATVEHYQGIKDHEALTTTKVQKGVQKIREGSAEYFAWRNKMQADVQPTFKLPPDAYAGKTTAESEIRDKVEKAQNVMRDKDGEYQSYLEQLAVKQKERLQEKLQVRRDELSKFESERMARDQAREDTKKDSEKTAGGQAKAYWKWLEGISERKVED
;
A
#
# COMPACT_ATOMS: atom_id res chain seq x y z
N MET A 1 86.75 -31.77 41.35
CA MET A 1 87.13 -30.56 40.59
C MET A 1 86.14 -29.48 40.96
N ALA A 2 86.46 -28.32 41.52
CA ALA A 2 87.65 -27.68 42.05
C ALA A 2 87.12 -26.66 43.09
N SER A 3 87.53 -26.74 44.36
CA SER A 3 88.38 -25.75 45.06
C SER A 3 88.33 -24.30 44.56
N GLU A 4 88.04 -23.38 45.49
CA GLU A 4 88.62 -22.03 45.72
C GLU A 4 87.52 -21.17 46.40
N GLY A 5 87.65 -20.63 47.61
CA GLY A 5 88.83 -20.18 48.33
C GLY A 5 88.94 -18.66 48.21
N HIS A 6 88.34 -17.89 49.13
CA HIS A 6 88.86 -16.56 49.45
C HIS A 6 88.54 -16.17 50.89
N LYS A 7 89.62 -15.81 51.58
CA LYS A 7 89.68 -15.35 52.96
C LYS A 7 89.86 -13.83 53.00
N ASP A 8 89.69 -13.31 54.22
CA ASP A 8 90.41 -12.19 54.83
C ASP A 8 89.82 -10.76 54.79
N HIS A 9 89.40 -10.35 55.99
CA HIS A 9 89.83 -9.18 56.80
C HIS A 9 89.65 -7.73 56.31
N GLY A 10 89.06 -6.91 57.20
CA GLY A 10 89.22 -5.44 57.26
C GLY A 10 88.13 -4.78 58.14
N LEU A 11 88.34 -4.59 59.45
CA LEU A 11 88.80 -3.32 60.07
C LEU A 11 87.89 -2.09 59.81
N ALA A 12 86.85 -1.96 60.63
CA ALA A 12 86.62 -0.89 61.62
C ALA A 12 86.57 0.64 61.29
N TRP A 13 85.58 1.29 61.94
CA TRP A 13 85.45 2.70 62.39
C TRP A 13 84.87 3.77 61.40
N PRO A 14 84.58 5.03 61.83
CA PRO A 14 83.33 5.44 62.48
C PRO A 14 82.74 6.77 61.93
N GLY A 15 81.45 7.01 62.15
CA GLY A 15 80.88 8.36 62.20
C GLY A 15 80.64 9.09 60.87
N MET A 16 79.37 9.19 60.48
CA MET A 16 78.90 10.27 59.60
C MET A 16 77.54 10.78 60.08
N THR A 17 77.62 12.03 60.55
CA THR A 17 76.61 13.03 60.90
C THR A 17 75.22 12.85 60.26
N ARG A 18 74.19 12.72 61.12
CA ARG A 18 72.79 12.97 60.72
C ARG A 18 72.63 14.47 60.47
N SER A 19 72.44 14.88 59.22
CA SER A 19 71.99 16.23 58.88
C SER A 19 70.56 16.42 59.37
N ALA A 20 70.32 17.45 60.18
CA ALA A 20 69.01 17.82 60.69
C ALA A 20 68.03 18.11 59.53
N SER A 21 66.96 17.33 59.45
CA SER A 21 65.80 17.63 58.60
C SER A 21 65.05 18.83 59.15
N GLN A 22 64.86 19.87 58.34
CA GLN A 22 64.00 21.01 58.68
C GLN A 22 62.57 20.52 59.00
N PRO A 23 61.91 21.03 60.05
CA PRO A 23 60.58 20.57 60.40
C PRO A 23 59.58 21.03 59.34
N MET A 24 59.04 20.07 58.59
CA MET A 24 57.92 20.28 57.68
C MET A 24 56.73 20.86 58.45
N SER A 25 55.98 21.79 57.83
CA SER A 25 54.77 22.34 58.43
C SER A 25 53.79 21.20 58.76
N GLN A 26 53.24 21.20 59.97
CA GLN A 26 52.34 20.17 60.48
C GLN A 26 51.15 19.88 59.54
N ARG A 27 50.69 20.89 58.78
CA ARG A 27 49.65 20.70 57.74
C ARG A 27 50.10 19.82 56.58
N HIS A 28 51.35 19.96 56.15
CA HIS A 28 51.90 19.17 55.05
C HIS A 28 52.16 17.73 55.49
N GLU A 29 52.68 17.55 56.71
CA GLU A 29 52.89 16.21 57.29
C GLU A 29 51.57 15.45 57.48
N ASN A 30 50.52 16.15 57.96
CA ASN A 30 49.18 15.57 58.05
C ASN A 30 48.61 15.21 56.68
N ARG A 31 48.83 16.04 55.65
CA ARG A 31 48.37 15.74 54.29
C ARG A 31 49.03 14.50 53.70
N LEU A 32 50.36 14.36 53.85
CA LEU A 32 51.09 13.18 53.40
C LEU A 32 50.64 11.91 54.14
N ARG A 33 50.39 12.00 55.45
CA ARG A 33 49.85 10.88 56.24
C ARG A 33 48.47 10.46 55.74
N ILE A 34 47.56 11.42 55.53
CA ILE A 34 46.22 11.13 55.01
C ILE A 34 46.33 10.48 53.62
N GLN A 35 47.15 11.03 52.73
CA GLN A 35 47.32 10.52 51.37
C GLN A 35 47.90 9.10 51.35
N ALA A 36 48.93 8.83 52.16
CA ALA A 36 49.47 7.48 52.35
C ALA A 36 48.42 6.50 52.88
N THR A 37 47.59 6.91 53.86
CA THR A 37 46.52 6.04 54.38
C THR A 37 45.40 5.78 53.37
N VAL A 38 45.08 6.74 52.50
CA VAL A 38 44.06 6.58 51.45
C VAL A 38 44.56 5.66 50.33
N GLU A 39 45.84 5.77 49.94
CA GLU A 39 46.45 4.89 48.93
C GLU A 39 46.52 3.43 49.39
N HIS A 40 46.74 3.22 50.70
CA HIS A 40 46.80 1.92 51.35
C HIS A 40 45.44 1.40 51.82
N TYR A 41 44.35 2.14 51.58
CA TYR A 41 43.02 1.68 51.91
C TYR A 41 42.63 0.49 51.02
N GLN A 42 42.49 -0.70 51.62
CA GLN A 42 42.06 -1.95 50.96
C GLN A 42 40.56 -1.98 50.63
N GLY A 43 39.85 -0.85 50.78
CA GLY A 43 38.45 -0.73 50.39
C GLY A 43 38.23 -0.98 48.90
N ILE A 44 36.96 -1.10 48.50
CA ILE A 44 36.58 -1.33 47.11
C ILE A 44 36.98 -0.10 46.29
N LYS A 45 38.10 -0.20 45.55
CA LYS A 45 38.62 0.87 44.69
C LYS A 45 37.75 1.09 43.45
N ASP A 46 37.04 0.06 43.02
CA ASP A 46 36.15 0.06 41.86
C ASP A 46 34.86 -0.73 42.16
N HIS A 47 33.80 0.01 42.49
CA HIS A 47 32.50 -0.56 42.83
C HIS A 47 31.80 -1.19 41.63
N GLU A 48 32.06 -0.69 40.41
CA GLU A 48 31.42 -1.19 39.20
C GLU A 48 31.99 -2.56 38.81
N ALA A 49 33.31 -2.72 38.88
CA ALA A 49 33.98 -4.01 38.62
C ALA A 49 33.53 -5.11 39.61
N LEU A 50 33.33 -4.76 40.89
CA LEU A 50 32.83 -5.72 41.88
C LEU A 50 31.37 -6.11 41.62
N THR A 51 30.53 -5.15 41.26
CA THR A 51 29.10 -5.37 41.02
C THR A 51 28.89 -6.22 39.78
N THR A 52 29.60 -5.91 38.68
CA THR A 52 29.57 -6.71 37.45
C THR A 52 30.02 -8.15 37.69
N THR A 53 31.09 -8.37 38.45
CA THR A 53 31.56 -9.71 38.82
C THR A 53 30.52 -10.49 39.63
N LYS A 54 29.85 -9.84 40.59
CA LYS A 54 28.78 -10.49 41.39
C LYS A 54 27.56 -10.83 40.54
N VAL A 55 27.16 -9.93 39.63
CA VAL A 55 26.05 -10.17 38.69
C VAL A 55 26.38 -11.35 37.76
N GLN A 56 27.59 -11.38 37.18
CA GLN A 56 28.02 -12.49 36.32
C GLN A 56 28.00 -13.84 37.05
N LYS A 57 28.52 -13.90 38.28
CA LYS A 57 28.45 -15.10 39.13
C LYS A 57 27.01 -15.53 39.44
N GLY A 58 26.12 -14.57 39.68
CA GLY A 58 24.69 -14.84 39.88
C GLY A 58 24.03 -15.43 38.63
N VAL A 59 24.30 -14.85 37.45
CA VAL A 59 23.78 -15.34 36.16
C VAL A 59 24.32 -16.73 35.83
N GLN A 60 25.60 -17.01 36.08
CA GLN A 60 26.18 -18.33 35.88
C GLN A 60 25.49 -19.39 36.73
N LYS A 61 25.27 -19.12 38.02
CA LYS A 61 24.58 -20.03 38.92
C LYS A 61 23.13 -20.34 38.47
N ILE A 62 22.43 -19.33 37.95
CA ILE A 62 21.08 -19.52 37.41
C ILE A 62 21.10 -20.41 36.15
N ARG A 63 22.09 -20.21 35.27
CA ARG A 63 22.25 -21.02 34.05
C ARG A 63 22.60 -22.48 34.37
N GLU A 64 23.44 -22.70 35.38
CA GLU A 64 23.77 -24.05 35.86
C GLU A 64 22.54 -24.76 36.41
N GLY A 65 21.78 -24.09 37.29
CA GLY A 65 20.54 -24.66 37.85
C GLY A 65 19.45 -24.92 36.80
N SER A 66 19.34 -24.07 35.77
CA SER A 66 18.39 -24.32 34.68
C SER A 66 18.81 -25.50 33.81
N ALA A 67 20.12 -25.63 33.52
CA ALA A 67 20.64 -26.77 32.78
C ALA A 67 20.38 -28.10 33.50
N GLU A 68 20.58 -28.14 34.82
CA GLU A 68 20.28 -29.31 35.66
C GLU A 68 18.79 -29.67 35.63
N TYR A 69 17.91 -28.68 35.75
CA TYR A 69 16.46 -28.89 35.68
C TYR A 69 16.01 -29.45 34.33
N PHE A 70 16.52 -28.90 33.22
CA PHE A 70 16.19 -29.39 31.89
C PHE A 70 16.72 -30.81 31.65
N ALA A 71 17.93 -31.11 32.12
CA ALA A 71 18.49 -32.45 32.06
C ALA A 71 17.63 -33.46 32.84
N TRP A 72 17.20 -33.10 34.05
CA TRP A 72 16.29 -33.92 34.86
C TRP A 72 14.92 -34.10 34.20
N ARG A 73 14.32 -33.04 33.68
CA ARG A 73 13.02 -33.09 32.98
C ARG A 73 13.08 -34.02 31.77
N ASN A 74 14.11 -33.89 30.96
CA ASN A 74 14.29 -34.73 29.77
C ASN A 74 14.49 -36.20 30.15
N LYS A 75 15.25 -36.47 31.22
CA LYS A 75 15.40 -37.81 31.77
C LYS A 75 14.06 -38.38 32.24
N MET A 76 13.30 -37.62 33.01
CA MET A 76 11.96 -38.04 33.47
C MET A 76 10.99 -38.27 32.32
N GLN A 77 11.03 -37.45 31.28
CA GLN A 77 10.19 -37.65 30.10
C GLN A 77 10.58 -38.89 29.28
N ALA A 78 11.87 -39.25 29.26
CA ALA A 78 12.36 -40.46 28.60
C ALA A 78 12.05 -41.73 29.41
N ASP A 79 12.25 -41.67 30.74
CA ASP A 79 12.11 -42.80 31.66
C ASP A 79 10.63 -43.08 32.01
N VAL A 80 9.81 -42.03 32.09
CA VAL A 80 8.37 -42.15 32.38
C VAL A 80 7.60 -42.24 31.07
N GLN A 81 7.43 -43.47 30.58
CA GLN A 81 6.43 -43.76 29.56
C GLN A 81 5.04 -43.60 30.19
N PRO A 82 4.19 -42.66 29.72
CA PRO A 82 2.85 -42.51 30.27
C PRO A 82 2.03 -43.78 29.96
N THR A 83 1.79 -44.60 30.98
CA THR A 83 0.99 -45.83 30.89
C THR A 83 -0.50 -45.54 30.63
N PHE A 84 -0.94 -44.30 30.87
CA PHE A 84 -2.31 -43.88 30.70
C PHE A 84 -2.55 -43.39 29.27
N LYS A 85 -3.29 -44.20 28.48
CA LYS A 85 -3.81 -43.77 27.18
C LYS A 85 -5.20 -43.16 27.38
N LEU A 86 -5.38 -41.93 26.93
CA LEU A 86 -6.70 -41.31 26.86
C LEU A 86 -7.59 -42.09 25.87
N PRO A 87 -8.90 -42.20 26.14
CA PRO A 87 -9.85 -42.73 25.17
C PRO A 87 -9.77 -41.96 23.85
N PRO A 88 -10.03 -42.60 22.70
CA PRO A 88 -10.12 -41.90 21.43
C PRO A 88 -11.21 -40.83 21.49
N ASP A 89 -10.87 -39.62 21.09
CA ASP A 89 -11.79 -38.48 21.09
C ASP A 89 -12.95 -38.75 20.12
N ALA A 90 -14.18 -38.74 20.64
CA ALA A 90 -15.41 -38.95 19.87
C ALA A 90 -15.72 -37.82 18.86
N TYR A 91 -14.97 -36.71 18.92
CA TYR A 91 -15.09 -35.58 18.02
C TYR A 91 -13.95 -35.47 17.01
N ALA A 92 -12.96 -36.37 17.06
CA ALA A 92 -11.89 -36.41 16.08
C ALA A 92 -12.46 -36.63 14.67
N GLY A 93 -12.25 -35.65 13.78
CA GLY A 93 -12.72 -35.69 12.39
C GLY A 93 -14.14 -35.19 12.13
N LYS A 94 -14.88 -34.75 13.17
CA LYS A 94 -16.15 -34.05 12.97
C LYS A 94 -15.87 -32.59 12.60
N THR A 95 -16.56 -32.10 11.57
CA THR A 95 -16.56 -30.68 11.23
C THR A 95 -17.07 -29.87 12.42
N THR A 96 -16.36 -28.80 12.76
CA THR A 96 -16.82 -27.89 13.81
C THR A 96 -18.05 -27.14 13.32
N ALA A 97 -18.97 -26.79 14.22
CA ALA A 97 -20.14 -25.98 13.88
C ALA A 97 -19.76 -24.66 13.19
N GLU A 98 -18.61 -24.09 13.55
CA GLU A 98 -18.06 -22.89 12.89
C GLU A 98 -17.70 -23.12 11.42
N SER A 99 -17.18 -24.29 11.06
CA SER A 99 -16.89 -24.61 9.66
C SER A 99 -18.17 -24.68 8.83
N GLU A 100 -19.23 -25.30 9.35
CA GLU A 100 -20.52 -25.40 8.66
C GLU A 100 -21.20 -24.04 8.50
N ILE A 101 -21.08 -23.16 9.50
CA ILE A 101 -21.59 -21.79 9.43
C ILE A 101 -20.83 -21.02 8.35
N ARG A 102 -19.50 -21.14 8.31
CA ARG A 102 -18.67 -20.46 7.30
C ARG A 102 -19.05 -20.89 5.89
N ASP A 103 -19.20 -22.20 5.65
CA ASP A 103 -19.60 -22.73 4.35
C ASP A 103 -20.98 -22.24 3.92
N LYS A 104 -21.93 -22.12 4.85
CA LYS A 104 -23.26 -21.58 4.58
C LYS A 104 -23.21 -20.10 4.23
N VAL A 105 -22.41 -19.32 4.96
CA VAL A 105 -22.23 -17.88 4.71
C VAL A 105 -21.57 -17.65 3.35
N GLU A 106 -20.53 -18.41 3.01
CA GLU A 106 -19.85 -18.30 1.72
C GLU A 106 -20.81 -18.63 0.55
N LYS A 107 -21.60 -19.70 0.68
CA LYS A 107 -22.64 -20.02 -0.30
C LYS A 107 -23.67 -18.89 -0.45
N ALA A 108 -24.12 -18.32 0.66
CA ALA A 108 -25.08 -17.20 0.64
C ALA A 108 -24.49 -15.95 -0.04
N GLN A 109 -23.23 -15.63 0.25
CA GLN A 109 -22.53 -14.50 -0.37
C GLN A 109 -22.38 -14.67 -1.88
N ASN A 110 -22.04 -15.88 -2.35
CA ASN A 110 -21.95 -16.17 -3.77
C ASN A 110 -23.30 -15.99 -4.48
N VAL A 111 -24.39 -16.50 -3.89
CA VAL A 111 -25.74 -16.32 -4.45
C VAL A 111 -26.14 -14.84 -4.50
N MET A 112 -25.79 -14.05 -3.49
CA MET A 112 -26.04 -12.60 -3.52
C MET A 112 -25.25 -11.92 -4.64
N ARG A 113 -23.96 -12.25 -4.78
CA ARG A 113 -23.10 -11.70 -5.83
C ARG A 113 -23.62 -12.00 -7.23
N ASP A 114 -24.08 -13.22 -7.46
CA ASP A 114 -24.61 -13.64 -8.77
C ASP A 114 -25.89 -12.85 -9.10
N LYS A 115 -26.80 -12.68 -8.14
CA LYS A 115 -28.02 -11.86 -8.30
C LYS A 115 -27.72 -10.39 -8.52
N ASP A 116 -26.73 -9.83 -7.82
CA ASP A 116 -26.31 -8.44 -8.03
C ASP A 116 -25.76 -8.26 -9.45
N GLY A 117 -24.99 -9.23 -9.96
CA GLY A 117 -24.51 -9.24 -11.34
C GLY A 117 -25.65 -9.27 -12.36
N GLU A 118 -26.66 -10.14 -12.15
CA GLU A 118 -27.86 -10.20 -12.99
C GLU A 118 -28.61 -8.85 -12.99
N TYR A 119 -28.78 -8.23 -11.82
CA TYR A 119 -29.46 -6.94 -11.70
C TYR A 119 -28.72 -5.82 -12.44
N GLN A 120 -27.39 -5.74 -12.32
CA GLN A 120 -26.59 -4.76 -13.07
C GLN A 120 -26.72 -4.96 -14.57
N SER A 121 -26.66 -6.21 -15.04
CA SER A 121 -26.84 -6.51 -16.47
C SER A 121 -28.22 -6.08 -17.00
N TYR A 122 -29.26 -6.21 -16.17
CA TYR A 122 -30.60 -5.75 -16.50
C TYR A 122 -30.68 -4.23 -16.62
N LEU A 123 -30.04 -3.49 -15.72
CA LEU A 123 -29.97 -2.02 -15.78
C LEU A 123 -29.23 -1.53 -17.04
N GLU A 124 -28.13 -2.19 -17.39
CA GLU A 124 -27.39 -1.87 -18.63
C GLU A 124 -28.25 -2.11 -19.87
N GLN A 125 -28.96 -3.25 -19.94
CA GLN A 125 -29.89 -3.54 -21.04
C GLN A 125 -31.02 -2.51 -21.14
N LEU A 126 -31.54 -2.04 -20.02
CA LEU A 126 -32.54 -0.98 -19.97
C LEU A 126 -32.01 0.33 -20.56
N ALA A 127 -30.79 0.71 -20.17
CA ALA A 127 -30.13 1.91 -20.68
C ALA A 127 -29.86 1.81 -22.19
N VAL A 128 -29.44 0.63 -22.68
CA VAL A 128 -29.24 0.37 -24.11
C VAL A 128 -30.56 0.50 -24.87
N LYS A 129 -31.63 -0.17 -24.42
CA LYS A 129 -32.96 -0.08 -25.06
C LYS A 129 -33.48 1.35 -25.11
N GLN A 130 -33.21 2.16 -24.08
CA GLN A 130 -33.61 3.56 -24.08
C GLN A 130 -32.85 4.37 -25.14
N LYS A 131 -31.53 4.15 -25.28
CA LYS A 131 -30.70 4.78 -26.31
C LYS A 131 -31.15 4.37 -27.72
N GLU A 132 -31.41 3.08 -27.94
CA GLU A 132 -31.91 2.54 -29.22
C GLU A 132 -33.25 3.19 -29.60
N ARG A 133 -34.21 3.25 -28.67
CA ARG A 133 -35.51 3.92 -28.90
C ARG A 133 -35.35 5.40 -29.26
N LEU A 134 -34.39 6.09 -28.63
CA LEU A 134 -34.12 7.49 -28.95
C LEU A 134 -33.51 7.64 -30.35
N GLN A 135 -32.56 6.78 -30.69
CA GLN A 135 -31.93 6.76 -32.02
C GLN A 135 -32.96 6.45 -33.12
N GLU A 136 -33.83 5.47 -32.90
CA GLU A 136 -34.91 5.13 -33.82
C GLU A 136 -35.85 6.33 -34.04
N LYS A 137 -36.26 7.01 -32.97
CA LYS A 137 -37.07 8.24 -33.08
C LYS A 137 -36.37 9.36 -33.85
N LEU A 138 -35.06 9.53 -33.64
CA LEU A 138 -34.27 10.51 -34.37
C LEU A 138 -34.16 10.15 -35.85
N GLN A 139 -34.00 8.87 -36.18
CA GLN A 139 -33.94 8.38 -37.55
C GLN A 139 -35.27 8.58 -38.26
N VAL A 140 -36.39 8.20 -37.63
CA VAL A 140 -37.74 8.42 -38.18
C VAL A 140 -37.96 9.90 -38.47
N ARG A 141 -37.64 10.79 -37.52
CA ARG A 141 -37.77 12.24 -37.72
C ARG A 141 -36.87 12.76 -38.84
N ARG A 142 -35.66 12.23 -38.97
CA ARG A 142 -34.74 12.59 -40.06
C ARG A 142 -35.30 12.17 -41.42
N ASP A 143 -35.85 10.96 -41.51
CA ASP A 143 -36.46 10.44 -42.73
C ASP A 143 -37.72 11.23 -43.11
N GLU A 144 -38.55 11.60 -42.13
CA GLU A 144 -39.71 12.48 -42.33
C GLU A 144 -39.31 13.87 -42.84
N LEU A 145 -38.28 14.49 -42.26
CA LEU A 145 -37.76 15.77 -42.73
C LEU A 145 -37.19 15.68 -44.14
N SER A 146 -36.43 14.62 -44.44
CA SER A 146 -35.89 14.39 -45.78
C SER A 146 -37.00 14.20 -46.82
N LYS A 147 -38.05 13.45 -46.48
CA LYS A 147 -39.23 13.29 -47.35
C LYS A 147 -39.92 14.62 -47.57
N PHE A 148 -40.17 15.38 -46.50
CA PHE A 148 -40.79 16.70 -46.59
C PHE A 148 -40.00 17.67 -47.46
N GLU A 149 -38.67 17.71 -47.33
CA GLU A 149 -37.80 18.53 -48.17
C GLU A 149 -37.87 18.10 -49.65
N SER A 150 -37.83 16.79 -49.93
CA SER A 150 -37.94 16.27 -51.29
C SER A 150 -39.29 16.61 -51.93
N GLU A 151 -40.39 16.50 -51.17
CA GLU A 151 -41.73 16.89 -51.62
C GLU A 151 -41.83 18.39 -51.85
N ARG A 152 -41.23 19.21 -50.99
CA ARG A 152 -41.21 20.67 -51.13
C ARG A 152 -40.49 21.06 -52.42
N MET A 153 -39.29 20.52 -52.65
CA MET A 153 -38.52 20.76 -53.86
C MET A 153 -39.28 20.33 -55.12
N ALA A 154 -39.93 19.16 -55.09
CA ALA A 154 -40.76 18.69 -56.20
C ALA A 154 -41.96 19.62 -56.49
N ARG A 155 -42.64 20.13 -55.44
CA ARG A 155 -43.74 21.10 -55.59
C ARG A 155 -43.27 22.43 -56.15
N ASP A 156 -42.14 22.94 -55.68
CA ASP A 156 -41.59 24.21 -56.15
C ASP A 156 -41.16 24.10 -57.62
N GLN A 157 -40.54 22.97 -58.01
CA GLN A 157 -40.20 22.70 -59.40
C GLN A 157 -41.44 22.60 -60.30
N ALA A 158 -42.49 21.90 -59.87
CA ALA A 158 -43.76 21.84 -60.60
C ALA A 158 -44.42 23.23 -60.76
N ARG A 159 -44.30 24.11 -59.76
CA ARG A 159 -44.78 25.51 -59.85
C ARG A 159 -43.96 26.32 -60.84
N GLU A 160 -42.65 26.16 -60.87
CA GLU A 160 -41.80 26.81 -61.87
C GLU A 160 -42.12 26.35 -63.28
N ASP A 161 -42.34 25.05 -63.48
CA ASP A 161 -42.66 24.48 -64.79
C ASP A 161 -44.04 24.97 -65.28
N THR A 162 -45.06 24.96 -64.41
CA THR A 162 -46.37 25.51 -64.76
C THR A 162 -46.30 27.02 -65.06
N LYS A 163 -45.48 27.78 -64.32
CA LYS A 163 -45.25 29.20 -64.61
C LYS A 163 -44.59 29.39 -65.97
N LYS A 164 -43.52 28.65 -66.29
CA LYS A 164 -42.85 28.70 -67.61
C LYS A 164 -43.79 28.35 -68.75
N ASP A 165 -44.65 27.35 -68.57
CA ASP A 165 -45.64 26.97 -69.59
C ASP A 165 -46.74 28.04 -69.74
N SER A 166 -47.18 28.66 -68.64
CA SER A 166 -48.10 29.79 -68.70
C SER A 166 -47.47 31.03 -69.39
N GLU A 167 -46.19 31.32 -69.16
CA GLU A 167 -45.46 32.39 -69.81
C GLU A 167 -45.28 32.13 -71.32
N LYS A 168 -44.96 30.89 -71.71
CA LYS A 168 -44.85 30.50 -73.13
C LYS A 168 -46.19 30.61 -73.84
N THR A 169 -47.28 30.14 -73.23
CA THR A 169 -48.62 30.21 -73.82
C THR A 169 -49.12 31.65 -73.90
N ALA A 170 -48.94 32.45 -72.85
CA ALA A 170 -49.26 33.88 -72.86
C ALA A 170 -48.43 34.64 -73.90
N GLY A 171 -47.13 34.36 -74.01
CA GLY A 171 -46.26 34.94 -75.03
C GLY A 171 -46.64 34.53 -76.45
N GLY A 172 -47.07 33.28 -76.65
CA GLY A 172 -47.60 32.79 -77.92
C GLY A 172 -48.92 33.48 -78.31
N GLN A 173 -49.85 33.62 -77.36
CA GLN A 173 -51.11 34.32 -77.55
C GLN A 173 -50.89 35.82 -77.83
N ALA A 174 -49.99 36.47 -77.10
CA ALA A 174 -49.63 37.87 -77.33
C ALA A 174 -49.03 38.06 -78.73
N LYS A 175 -48.11 37.19 -79.16
CA LYS A 175 -47.56 37.21 -80.54
C LYS A 175 -48.65 37.02 -81.59
N ALA A 176 -49.59 36.08 -81.37
CA ALA A 176 -50.72 35.87 -82.27
C ALA A 176 -51.63 37.10 -82.35
N TYR A 177 -51.88 37.76 -81.21
CA TYR A 177 -52.66 38.99 -81.13
C TYR A 177 -52.00 40.15 -81.89
N TRP A 178 -50.70 40.38 -81.68
CA TRP A 178 -49.96 41.43 -82.40
C TRP A 178 -49.93 41.18 -83.92
N LYS A 179 -49.71 39.93 -84.34
CA LYS A 179 -49.77 39.55 -85.76
C LYS A 179 -51.17 39.77 -86.37
N TRP A 180 -52.23 39.53 -85.60
CA TRP A 180 -53.60 39.79 -86.03
C TRP A 180 -53.87 41.29 -86.20
N LEU A 181 -53.38 42.14 -85.28
CA LEU A 181 -53.47 43.60 -85.39
C LEU A 181 -52.74 44.14 -86.62
N GLU A 182 -51.52 43.69 -86.89
CA GLU A 182 -50.75 44.05 -88.09
C GLU A 182 -51.56 43.75 -89.37
N GLY A 183 -52.10 42.53 -89.48
CA GLY A 183 -52.91 42.13 -90.63
C GLY A 183 -54.28 42.81 -90.76
N ILE A 184 -54.73 43.58 -89.75
CA ILE A 184 -55.89 44.49 -89.85
C ILE A 184 -55.44 45.87 -90.28
N SER A 185 -54.31 46.37 -89.78
CA SER A 185 -53.76 47.66 -90.20
C SER A 185 -53.40 47.66 -91.68
N GLU A 186 -52.85 46.57 -92.21
CA GLU A 186 -52.54 46.42 -93.63
C GLU A 186 -53.80 46.41 -94.50
N ARG A 187 -54.88 45.76 -94.05
CA ARG A 187 -56.16 45.70 -94.78
C ARG A 187 -56.92 47.03 -94.86
N LYS A 188 -56.63 48.00 -93.98
CA LYS A 188 -57.27 49.33 -94.01
C LYS A 188 -56.53 50.34 -94.89
N VAL A 189 -55.42 49.96 -95.51
CA VAL A 189 -54.62 50.82 -96.40
C VAL A 189 -54.93 50.54 -97.88
N GLU A 190 -55.67 49.47 -98.18
CA GLU A 190 -56.03 49.05 -99.55
C GLU A 190 -57.48 49.39 -99.96
N ASP A 191 -58.28 50.00 -99.07
CA ASP A 191 -59.58 50.64 -99.37
C ASP A 191 -59.48 52.17 -99.27
#